data_AF-A0A8H7RD74-F1
#
_entry.id   AF-A0A8H7RD74-F1
#
_cell.length_a   1.000
_cell.length_b   1.000
_cell.length_c   1.000
_cell.angle_alpha   90.00
_cell.angle_beta   90.00
_cell.angle_gamma   90.00
#
_symmetry.space_group_name_H-M   'P 1'
#
loop_
_entity.id
_entity.type
_entity.pdbx_description
1 polymer ?
#
loop_
_entity_poly.entity_id
_entity_poly.type
_entity_poly.pdbx_seq_one_letter_code
_entity_poly.pdbx_strand_id
1 'polypeptide(L)'
;MFQYIFLLFVLVQIVLSDDIYIYGPPQNGIYHPKDVMDIRYAVHSMGMTRIWSASAKLTNVETNTTIEGFPLTNWTASNNTQNFSHDIWTIPVDMPNGNYSMCVSGK
;
A
#
# COMPACT_ATOMS: atom_id res chain seq x y z
N MET A 1 43.01 -9.42 -13.01
CA MET A 1 41.84 -10.22 -12.54
C MET A 1 41.09 -9.55 -11.37
N PHE A 2 41.76 -8.81 -10.48
CA PHE A 2 41.13 -8.12 -9.34
C PHE A 2 40.30 -6.86 -9.69
N GLN A 3 40.59 -6.18 -10.80
CA GLN A 3 39.94 -4.91 -11.17
C GLN A 3 38.51 -5.07 -11.73
N TYR A 4 38.21 -6.19 -12.38
CA TYR A 4 36.87 -6.48 -12.92
C TYR A 4 35.87 -6.86 -11.82
N ILE A 5 36.35 -7.47 -10.73
CA ILE A 5 35.50 -7.84 -9.59
C ILE A 5 35.08 -6.58 -8.82
N PHE A 6 35.98 -5.61 -8.64
CA PHE A 6 35.66 -4.35 -7.94
C PHE A 6 34.63 -3.49 -8.71
N LEU A 7 34.67 -3.49 -10.05
CA LEU A 7 33.70 -2.79 -10.89
C LEU A 7 32.29 -3.42 -10.79
N LEU A 8 32.21 -4.75 -10.63
CA LEU A 8 30.94 -5.47 -10.46
C LEU A 8 30.30 -5.16 -9.10
N PHE A 9 31.10 -5.05 -8.03
CA PHE A 9 30.61 -4.67 -6.69
C PHE A 9 30.12 -3.22 -6.60
N VAL A 10 30.71 -2.30 -7.39
CA VAL A 10 30.18 -0.95 -7.52
C VAL A 10 28.88 -0.96 -8.33
N LEU A 11 28.73 -1.76 -9.39
CA LEU A 11 27.48 -1.86 -10.18
C LEU A 11 26.28 -2.46 -9.43
N VAL A 12 26.49 -3.12 -8.28
CA VAL A 12 25.44 -3.33 -7.26
C VAL A 12 25.20 -2.03 -6.47
N GLN A 13 25.22 -0.88 -7.15
CA GLN A 13 24.73 0.38 -6.61
C GLN A 13 23.21 0.24 -6.49
N ILE A 14 22.73 0.01 -5.27
CA ILE A 14 21.50 0.56 -4.70
C ILE A 14 20.40 0.75 -5.77
N VAL A 15 19.71 -0.34 -6.12
CA VAL A 15 18.46 -0.22 -6.89
C VAL A 15 17.47 0.48 -5.96
N LEU A 16 17.36 1.80 -6.09
CA LEU A 16 16.28 2.55 -5.47
C LEU A 16 14.97 2.06 -6.11
N SER A 17 14.07 1.56 -5.27
CA SER A 17 12.70 1.22 -5.66
C SER A 17 11.77 2.37 -5.32
N ASP A 18 10.65 2.45 -6.02
CA ASP A 18 9.55 3.31 -5.61
C ASP A 18 9.03 2.93 -4.21
N ASP A 19 8.59 3.92 -3.45
CA ASP A 19 8.09 3.78 -2.08
C ASP A 19 6.58 4.02 -2.00
N ILE A 20 5.91 3.40 -1.02
CA ILE A 20 4.50 3.65 -0.71
C ILE A 20 4.39 4.28 0.68
N TYR A 21 3.82 5.48 0.74
CA TYR A 21 3.51 6.19 1.96
C TYR A 21 2.03 6.00 2.29
N ILE A 22 1.70 5.44 3.44
CA ILE A 22 0.32 5.24 3.90
C ILE A 22 -0.03 6.36 4.88
N TYR A 23 -1.09 7.11 4.60
CA TYR A 23 -1.57 8.21 5.43
C TYR A 23 -2.81 7.85 6.25
N GLY A 24 -3.60 6.88 5.79
CA GLY A 24 -4.83 6.46 6.46
C GLY A 24 -5.21 5.02 6.11
N PRO A 25 -5.83 4.27 7.04
CA PRO A 25 -6.20 4.68 8.40
C PRO A 25 -4.99 4.78 9.35
N PRO A 26 -5.10 5.53 10.47
CA PRO A 26 -4.04 5.61 11.47
C PRO A 26 -3.69 4.23 12.03
N GLN A 27 -2.42 4.06 12.38
CA GLN A 27 -1.94 2.86 13.05
C GLN A 27 -2.68 2.69 14.39
N ASN A 28 -3.24 1.50 14.62
CA ASN A 28 -4.03 1.16 15.81
C ASN A 28 -5.33 1.98 16.00
N GLY A 29 -5.95 2.44 14.91
CA GLY A 29 -7.29 3.06 14.98
C GLY A 29 -8.35 2.07 15.48
N ILE A 30 -9.20 2.53 16.40
CA ILE A 30 -10.38 1.80 16.86
C ILE A 30 -11.59 2.35 16.13
N TYR A 31 -12.39 1.46 15.57
CA TYR A 31 -13.59 1.82 14.81
C TYR A 31 -14.80 1.01 15.24
N HIS A 32 -15.96 1.60 15.08
CA HIS A 32 -17.27 1.01 15.31
C HIS A 32 -18.04 0.84 14.00
N PRO A 33 -19.08 0.00 13.98
CA PRO A 33 -20.06 -0.02 12.91
C PRO A 33 -20.53 1.38 12.53
N LYS A 34 -20.57 1.65 11.22
CA LYS A 34 -20.94 2.93 10.59
C LYS A 34 -19.92 4.07 10.73
N ASP A 35 -18.78 3.84 11.40
CA ASP A 35 -17.69 4.82 11.35
C ASP A 35 -17.17 4.94 9.90
N VAL A 36 -16.75 6.16 9.55
CA VAL A 36 -16.14 6.45 8.25
C VAL A 36 -14.62 6.33 8.40
N MET A 37 -14.05 5.37 7.69
CA MET A 37 -12.62 5.14 7.58
C MET A 37 -12.08 5.88 6.36
N ASP A 38 -11.00 6.62 6.57
CA ASP A 38 -10.23 7.30 5.54
C ASP A 38 -9.08 6.41 5.06
N ILE A 39 -9.04 6.11 3.76
CA ILE A 39 -8.06 5.22 3.13
C ILE A 39 -7.21 6.06 2.18
N ARG A 40 -5.96 6.30 2.56
CA ARG A 40 -5.07 7.18 1.79
C ARG A 40 -3.67 6.65 1.74
N TYR A 41 -3.11 6.64 0.53
CA TYR A 41 -1.69 6.36 0.31
C TYR A 41 -1.15 7.09 -0.91
N ALA A 42 0.18 7.25 -0.99
CA ALA A 42 0.87 7.78 -2.14
C ALA A 42 2.03 6.88 -2.56
N VAL A 43 2.31 6.86 -3.87
CA VAL A 43 3.44 6.14 -4.48
C VAL A 43 4.48 7.17 -4.92
N HIS A 44 5.67 7.11 -4.35
CA HIS A 44 6.77 8.02 -4.66
C HIS A 44 7.76 7.33 -5.59
N SER A 45 7.96 7.89 -6.78
CA SER A 45 8.95 7.34 -7.70
C SER A 45 10.36 7.75 -7.27
N MET A 46 11.17 6.76 -6.92
CA MET A 46 12.49 6.99 -6.29
C MET A 46 13.66 6.34 -7.03
N GLY A 47 13.40 5.49 -8.03
CA GLY A 47 14.50 4.92 -8.81
C GLY A 47 14.12 4.15 -10.06
N MET A 48 14.90 3.12 -10.34
CA MET A 48 14.83 2.35 -11.59
C MET A 48 13.74 1.28 -11.56
N THR A 49 13.40 0.77 -10.38
CA THR A 49 12.29 -0.18 -10.19
C THR A 49 11.03 0.60 -9.86
N ARG A 50 10.13 0.68 -10.86
CA ARG A 50 8.87 1.43 -10.74
C ARG A 50 7.73 0.56 -10.24
N ILE A 51 6.88 1.14 -9.41
CA ILE A 51 5.55 0.61 -9.12
C ILE A 51 4.63 1.17 -10.22
N TRP A 52 4.00 0.29 -10.99
CA TRP A 52 3.10 0.66 -12.08
C TRP A 52 1.66 0.75 -11.60
N SER A 53 1.33 -0.02 -10.57
CA SER A 53 0.03 0.01 -9.92
C SER A 53 0.14 -0.31 -8.44
N ALA A 54 -0.77 0.25 -7.64
CA ALA A 54 -0.90 -0.09 -6.23
C ALA A 54 -2.38 -0.28 -5.86
N SER A 55 -2.63 -1.09 -4.84
CA SER A 55 -3.99 -1.35 -4.34
C SER A 55 -3.97 -1.64 -2.85
N ALA A 56 -5.02 -1.23 -2.15
CA ALA A 56 -5.22 -1.52 -0.74
C ALA A 56 -6.13 -2.75 -0.54
N LYS A 57 -5.88 -3.53 0.50
CA LYS A 57 -6.73 -4.63 0.97
C LYS A 57 -6.83 -4.62 2.48
N LEU A 58 -7.99 -5.02 3.00
CA LEU A 58 -8.23 -5.20 4.43
C LEU A 58 -8.41 -6.68 4.76
N THR A 59 -7.65 -7.17 5.74
CA THR A 59 -7.67 -8.59 6.13
C THR A 59 -7.89 -8.69 7.64
N ASN A 60 -8.77 -9.61 8.06
CA ASN A 60 -8.90 -9.96 9.47
C ASN A 60 -7.65 -10.73 9.91
N VAL A 61 -7.00 -10.30 10.98
CA VAL A 61 -5.71 -10.84 11.44
C VAL A 61 -5.84 -12.26 11.99
N GLU A 62 -6.99 -12.62 12.57
CA GLU A 62 -7.21 -13.91 13.20
C GLU A 62 -7.61 -14.99 12.19
N THR A 63 -8.50 -14.64 11.26
CA THR A 63 -9.02 -15.59 10.26
C THR A 63 -8.24 -15.56 8.94
N ASN A 64 -7.38 -14.56 8.74
CA ASN A 64 -6.67 -14.29 7.49
C ASN A 64 -7.61 -14.13 6.27
N THR A 65 -8.86 -13.72 6.50
CA THR A 65 -9.85 -13.50 5.44
C THR A 65 -9.85 -12.04 4.98
N THR A 66 -9.78 -11.82 3.67
CA THR A 66 -9.93 -10.49 3.07
C THR A 66 -11.39 -10.05 3.08
N ILE A 67 -11.63 -8.77 3.34
CA ILE A 67 -12.97 -8.18 3.35
C ILE A 67 -13.37 -7.79 1.92
N GLU A 68 -14.28 -8.55 1.32
CA GLU A 68 -14.77 -8.35 -0.05
C GLU A 68 -15.46 -6.99 -0.26
N GLY A 69 -16.05 -6.42 0.80
CA GLY A 69 -16.71 -5.10 0.77
C GLY A 69 -15.76 -3.90 0.93
N PHE A 70 -14.46 -4.13 1.06
CA PHE A 70 -13.47 -3.05 1.17
C PHE A 70 -13.24 -2.41 -0.20
N PRO A 71 -13.17 -1.06 -0.31
CA PRO A 71 -13.12 -0.40 -1.60
C PRO A 71 -11.83 -0.72 -2.36
N LEU A 72 -11.96 -0.72 -3.69
CA LEU A 72 -10.83 -0.90 -4.60
C LEU A 72 -10.08 0.43 -4.75
N THR A 73 -9.33 0.80 -3.71
CA THR A 73 -8.48 2.00 -3.71
C THR A 73 -7.23 1.75 -4.56
N ASN A 74 -7.39 1.84 -5.88
CA ASN A 74 -6.36 1.57 -6.87
C ASN A 74 -5.63 2.85 -7.30
N TRP A 75 -4.34 2.72 -7.55
CA TRP A 75 -3.50 3.74 -8.19
C TRP A 75 -2.80 3.13 -9.40
N THR A 76 -2.63 3.91 -10.47
CA THR A 76 -1.89 3.52 -11.67
C THR A 76 -0.99 4.65 -12.16
N ALA A 77 0.23 4.30 -12.57
CA ALA A 77 1.24 5.27 -13.01
C ALA A 77 0.84 6.04 -14.29
N SER A 78 -0.05 5.47 -15.12
CA SER A 78 -0.53 6.12 -16.36
C SER A 78 -1.37 7.37 -16.10
N ASN A 79 -1.89 7.55 -14.89
CA ASN A 79 -2.80 8.64 -14.59
C ASN A 79 -2.08 10.00 -14.34
N ASN A 80 -0.74 10.02 -14.38
CA ASN A 80 0.25 11.13 -14.53
C ASN A 80 0.05 12.46 -13.78
N THR A 81 -1.04 12.66 -13.05
CA THR A 81 -1.43 13.90 -12.39
C THR A 81 -1.46 13.75 -10.87
N GLN A 82 -1.56 12.51 -10.36
CA GLN A 82 -1.70 12.23 -8.94
C GLN A 82 -0.97 10.94 -8.58
N ASN A 83 0.09 11.09 -7.77
CA ASN A 83 0.83 9.99 -7.16
C ASN A 83 0.12 9.46 -5.91
N PHE A 84 -1.19 9.69 -5.77
CA PHE A 84 -1.97 9.38 -4.57
C PHE A 84 -3.24 8.61 -4.93
N SER A 85 -3.71 7.83 -3.97
CA SER A 85 -5.05 7.24 -3.97
C SER A 85 -5.75 7.61 -2.67
N HIS A 86 -7.03 7.94 -2.77
CA HIS A 86 -7.87 8.34 -1.64
C HIS A 86 -9.25 7.76 -1.86
N ASP A 87 -9.76 7.09 -0.84
CA ASP A 87 -11.14 6.66 -0.77
C ASP A 87 -11.65 6.75 0.67
N ILE A 88 -12.97 6.73 0.82
CA ILE A 88 -13.64 6.65 2.11
C ILE A 88 -14.48 5.39 2.16
N TRP A 89 -14.45 4.70 3.30
CA TRP A 89 -15.21 3.48 3.49
C TRP A 89 -16.01 3.55 4.78
N THR A 90 -17.31 3.23 4.70
CA THR A 90 -18.15 3.12 5.89
C THR A 90 -18.13 1.68 6.38
N ILE A 91 -17.78 1.49 7.65
CA ILE A 91 -17.67 0.15 8.23
C ILE A 91 -19.07 -0.50 8.31
N PRO A 92 -19.25 -1.70 7.74
CA PRO A 92 -20.54 -2.35 7.71
C PRO A 92 -20.95 -2.87 9.10
N VAL A 93 -22.25 -2.99 9.34
CA VAL A 93 -22.80 -3.30 10.67
C VAL A 93 -22.60 -4.77 11.06
N ASP A 94 -22.48 -5.64 10.07
CA ASP A 94 -22.28 -7.07 10.18
C ASP A 94 -20.79 -7.47 10.18
N MET A 95 -19.86 -6.51 10.21
CA MET A 95 -18.44 -6.79 10.32
C MET A 95 -18.14 -7.45 11.68
N PRO A 96 -17.48 -8.62 11.70
CA PRO A 96 -17.08 -9.26 12.96
C PRO A 96 -16.18 -8.34 13.78
N ASN A 97 -16.28 -8.43 15.10
CA ASN A 97 -15.31 -7.78 15.97
C ASN A 97 -13.95 -8.48 15.85
N GLY A 98 -12.87 -7.71 15.84
CA GLY A 98 -11.52 -8.26 15.79
C GLY A 98 -10.50 -7.25 15.32
N ASN A 99 -9.26 -7.72 15.16
CA ASN A 99 -8.17 -6.92 14.62
C ASN A 99 -8.10 -7.07 13.10
N TYR A 100 -7.90 -5.93 12.43
CA TYR A 100 -7.81 -5.86 10.98
C TYR A 100 -6.51 -5.19 10.57
N SER A 101 -5.89 -5.70 9.52
CA SER A 101 -4.68 -5.13 8.92
C SER A 101 -4.98 -4.66 7.51
N MET A 102 -4.69 -3.39 7.24
CA MET A 102 -4.72 -2.85 5.89
C MET A 102 -3.32 -2.96 5.28
N CYS A 103 -3.22 -3.60 4.12
CA CYS A 103 -2.00 -3.71 3.36
C CYS A 103 -2.15 -2.99 2.02
N VAL A 104 -1.17 -2.18 1.65
CA VAL A 104 -1.06 -1.59 0.31
C VAL A 104 0.07 -2.30 -0.42
N SER A 105 -0.24 -2.86 -1.59
CA SER A 105 0.71 -3.63 -2.40
C SER A 105 0.91 -2.96 -3.76
N GLY A 106 2.17 -2.74 -4.12
CA GLY A 106 2.60 -2.30 -5.44
C GLY A 106 2.92 -3.47 -6.39
N LYS A 107 2.72 -3.26 -7.70
CA LYS A 107 3.10 -4.17 -8.80
C LYS A 107 3.74 -3.39 -9.93
#